data_AF-A0A8C6D052-F1
#
_entry.id   AF-A0A8C6D052-F1
#
_cell.length_a   1.000
_cell.length_b   1.000
_cell.length_c   1.000
_cell.angle_alpha   90.00
_cell.angle_beta   90.00
_cell.angle_gamma   90.00
#
_symmetry.space_group_name_H-M   'P 1'
#
loop_
_entity.id
_entity.type
_entity.pdbx_description
1 polymer ?
#
loop_
_entity_poly.entity_id
_entity_poly.type
_entity_poly.pdbx_seq_one_letter_code
_entity_poly.pdbx_strand_id
1 'polypeptide(L)'
;MFTVGLPPDPKEVAAIEARRNREKERQNRFFNVRTRVMGVDVEALNNQVEERKLQEATERSKEAAHGTNQVQYDLVVQMLEKEQAERTRRLAKKLQNFREQRQQLRNRSEFDFWDSDQLWREFPAYPGDRAPYYGPASLQYFSGEDLQRAACLRMQQEQFQYSLERQLQEQQQARVDENCAGKQGPPGVT
;
A
#
# COMPACT_ATOMS: atom_id res chain seq x y z
N MET A 1 101.68 -64.69 -0.89
CA MET A 1 100.55 -63.83 -0.49
C MET A 1 99.48 -64.75 0.08
N PHE A 2 99.41 -64.88 1.41
CA PHE A 2 98.47 -65.80 2.07
C PHE A 2 97.05 -65.23 1.97
N THR A 3 96.15 -65.95 1.31
CA THR A 3 94.72 -65.66 1.35
C THR A 3 94.20 -66.04 2.73
N VAL A 4 94.05 -65.06 3.60
CA VAL A 4 93.44 -65.25 4.92
C VAL A 4 91.96 -65.52 4.70
N GLY A 5 91.53 -66.77 4.84
CA GLY A 5 90.14 -67.18 4.72
C GLY A 5 89.31 -66.74 5.92
N LEU A 6 89.03 -65.44 6.05
CA LEU A 6 87.94 -64.99 6.91
C LEU A 6 86.61 -65.45 6.30
N PRO A 7 85.68 -66.03 7.09
CA PRO A 7 84.35 -66.33 6.59
C PRO A 7 83.70 -65.03 6.11
N PRO A 8 83.14 -65.01 4.89
CA PRO A 8 82.56 -63.80 4.33
C PRO A 8 81.40 -63.31 5.20
N ASP A 9 81.31 -62.00 5.42
CA ASP A 9 80.24 -61.39 6.21
C ASP A 9 78.88 -61.77 5.57
N PRO A 10 77.93 -62.36 6.33
CA PRO A 10 76.62 -62.74 5.80
C PRO A 10 75.89 -61.60 5.10
N LYS A 11 76.12 -60.34 5.48
CA LYS A 11 75.55 -59.17 4.80
C LYS A 11 76.16 -58.95 3.42
N GLU A 12 77.47 -59.15 3.28
CA GLU A 12 78.18 -59.03 2.00
C GLU A 12 77.76 -60.13 1.04
N VAL A 13 77.62 -61.36 1.53
CA VAL A 13 77.12 -62.50 0.73
C VAL A 13 75.70 -62.23 0.22
N ALA A 14 74.79 -61.77 1.09
CA ALA A 14 73.42 -61.43 0.70
C ALA A 14 73.36 -60.27 -0.31
N ALA A 15 74.21 -59.25 -0.16
CA ALA A 15 74.30 -58.13 -1.11
C ALA A 15 74.83 -58.58 -2.49
N ILE A 16 75.83 -59.47 -2.51
CA ILE A 16 76.38 -60.06 -3.73
C ILE A 16 75.32 -60.92 -4.45
N GLU A 17 74.58 -61.73 -3.70
CA GLU A 17 73.50 -62.55 -4.24
C GLU A 17 72.34 -61.70 -4.79
N ALA A 18 71.91 -60.67 -4.06
CA ALA A 18 70.89 -59.74 -4.54
C ALA A 18 71.32 -59.03 -5.82
N ARG A 19 72.61 -58.64 -5.93
CA ARG A 19 73.17 -58.06 -7.16
C ARG A 19 73.17 -59.06 -8.31
N ARG A 20 73.58 -60.31 -8.06
CA ARG A 20 73.53 -61.39 -9.06
C ARG A 20 72.11 -61.67 -9.53
N ASN A 21 71.13 -61.67 -8.63
CA ASN A 21 69.73 -61.91 -8.98
C ASN A 21 69.14 -60.77 -9.82
N ARG A 22 69.42 -59.50 -9.46
CA ARG A 22 69.02 -58.35 -10.28
C ARG A 22 69.64 -58.37 -11.69
N GLU A 23 70.91 -58.76 -11.80
CA GLU A 23 71.56 -58.87 -13.12
C GLU A 23 70.95 -60.02 -13.95
N LYS A 24 70.61 -61.16 -13.32
CA LYS A 24 69.89 -62.25 -14.01
C LYS A 24 68.51 -61.80 -14.49
N GLU A 25 67.74 -61.10 -13.65
CA GLU A 25 66.43 -60.54 -14.04
C GLU A 25 66.55 -59.55 -15.20
N ARG A 26 67.57 -58.70 -15.18
CA ARG A 26 67.87 -57.75 -16.26
C ARG A 26 68.24 -58.48 -17.56
N GLN A 27 69.12 -59.47 -17.49
CA GLN A 27 69.51 -60.28 -18.65
C GLN A 27 68.30 -61.00 -19.25
N ASN A 28 67.45 -61.60 -18.41
CA ASN A 28 66.22 -62.26 -18.86
C ASN A 28 65.30 -61.33 -19.65
N ARG A 29 65.22 -60.05 -19.27
CA ARG A 29 64.44 -59.02 -20.00
C ARG A 29 65.11 -58.58 -21.30
N PHE A 30 66.44 -58.40 -21.29
CA PHE A 30 67.17 -57.83 -22.42
C PHE A 30 67.42 -58.83 -23.55
N PHE A 31 67.71 -60.09 -23.22
CA PHE A 31 67.98 -61.15 -24.20
C PHE A 31 66.72 -61.73 -24.84
N ASN A 32 65.56 -61.62 -24.19
CA ASN A 32 64.30 -62.01 -24.79
C ASN A 32 63.73 -60.89 -25.68
N VAL A 33 63.87 -61.06 -26.99
CA VAL A 33 63.46 -60.09 -28.02
C VAL A 33 61.97 -59.74 -27.93
N ARG A 34 61.11 -60.71 -27.60
CA ARG A 34 59.64 -60.50 -27.57
C ARG A 34 59.23 -59.61 -26.41
N THR A 35 59.77 -59.83 -25.22
CA THR A 35 59.56 -58.95 -24.05
C THR A 35 60.20 -57.57 -24.24
N ARG A 36 61.31 -57.48 -24.99
CA ARG A 36 61.95 -56.18 -25.27
C ARG A 36 61.13 -55.31 -26.22
N VAL A 37 60.47 -55.91 -27.22
CA VAL A 37 59.71 -55.17 -28.24
C VAL A 37 58.23 -54.99 -27.85
N MET A 38 57.62 -55.97 -27.17
CA MET A 38 56.17 -56.00 -26.87
C MET A 38 55.85 -56.40 -25.42
N GLY A 39 56.81 -56.36 -24.51
CA GLY A 39 56.56 -56.72 -23.11
C GLY A 39 55.63 -55.71 -22.44
N VAL A 40 54.47 -56.18 -22.01
CA VAL A 40 53.47 -55.41 -21.28
C VAL A 40 53.05 -56.21 -20.06
N ASP A 41 52.94 -55.55 -18.92
CA ASP A 41 52.42 -56.15 -17.70
C ASP A 41 50.89 -56.18 -17.74
N VAL A 42 50.35 -57.27 -18.27
CA VAL A 42 48.90 -57.45 -18.47
C VAL A 42 48.17 -57.52 -17.13
N GLU A 43 48.80 -58.06 -16.09
CA GLU A 43 48.20 -58.14 -14.75
C GLU A 43 48.08 -56.74 -14.13
N ALA A 44 49.13 -55.93 -14.21
CA ALA A 44 49.08 -54.55 -13.73
C ALA A 44 48.04 -53.70 -14.49
N LEU A 45 47.94 -53.87 -15.82
CA LEU A 45 46.93 -53.18 -16.62
C LEU A 45 45.50 -53.63 -16.29
N ASN A 46 45.28 -54.93 -16.07
CA ASN A 46 43.97 -55.44 -15.66
C ASN A 46 43.56 -54.86 -14.30
N ASN A 47 44.49 -54.82 -13.34
CA ASN A 47 44.25 -54.21 -12.03
C ASN A 47 43.89 -52.71 -12.14
N GLN A 48 44.57 -51.95 -13.01
CA GLN A 48 44.24 -50.54 -13.27
C GLN A 48 42.85 -50.36 -13.88
N VAL A 49 42.46 -51.25 -14.80
CA VAL A 49 41.12 -51.23 -15.41
C VAL A 49 40.04 -51.53 -14.39
N GLU A 50 40.28 -52.50 -13.50
CA GLU A 50 39.34 -52.82 -12.41
C GLU A 50 39.22 -51.67 -11.40
N GLU A 51 40.34 -51.06 -11.01
CA GLU A 51 40.34 -49.89 -10.13
C GLU A 51 39.54 -48.73 -10.73
N ARG A 52 39.75 -48.42 -12.02
CA ARG A 52 38.98 -47.37 -12.71
C ARG A 52 37.49 -47.70 -12.74
N LYS A 53 37.11 -48.95 -13.02
CA LYS A 53 35.69 -49.36 -13.02
C LYS A 53 35.06 -49.19 -11.64
N LEU A 54 35.77 -49.55 -10.57
CA LEU A 54 35.33 -49.34 -9.20
C LEU A 54 35.14 -47.84 -8.90
N GLN A 55 36.11 -47.00 -9.27
CA GLN A 55 36.02 -45.55 -9.10
C GLN A 55 34.80 -44.99 -9.84
N GLU A 56 34.64 -45.28 -11.12
CA GLU A 56 33.49 -44.85 -11.93
C GLU A 56 32.16 -45.31 -11.33
N ALA A 57 32.07 -46.55 -10.83
CA ALA A 57 30.87 -47.06 -10.18
C ALA A 57 30.56 -46.29 -8.87
N THR A 58 31.58 -45.96 -8.08
CA THR A 58 31.40 -45.16 -6.87
C THR A 58 30.98 -43.73 -7.17
N GLU A 59 31.54 -43.12 -8.21
CA GLU A 59 31.16 -41.77 -8.65
C GLU A 59 29.72 -41.73 -9.15
N ARG A 60 29.33 -42.69 -10.01
CA ARG A 60 27.94 -42.81 -10.47
C ARG A 60 26.96 -43.00 -9.30
N SER A 61 27.32 -43.79 -8.30
CA SER A 61 26.47 -43.98 -7.12
C SER A 61 26.33 -42.69 -6.31
N LYS A 62 27.41 -41.90 -6.18
CA LYS A 62 27.36 -40.59 -5.51
C LYS A 62 26.50 -39.61 -6.28
N GLU A 63 26.70 -39.52 -7.59
CA GLU A 63 25.94 -38.63 -8.47
C GLU A 63 24.44 -38.97 -8.44
N ALA A 64 24.08 -40.26 -8.46
CA ALA A 64 22.70 -40.69 -8.30
C ALA A 64 22.10 -40.24 -6.95
N ALA A 65 22.84 -40.37 -5.85
CA ALA A 65 22.40 -39.92 -4.53
C ALA A 65 22.25 -38.39 -4.46
N HIS A 66 23.16 -37.64 -5.09
CA HIS A 66 23.04 -36.18 -5.20
C HIS A 66 21.82 -35.79 -6.04
N GLY A 67 21.56 -36.48 -7.15
CA GLY A 67 20.37 -36.28 -7.97
C GLY A 67 19.07 -36.50 -7.19
N THR A 68 19.00 -37.55 -6.37
CA THR A 68 17.81 -37.77 -5.52
C THR A 68 17.62 -36.67 -4.48
N ASN A 69 18.71 -36.18 -3.88
CA ASN A 69 18.65 -35.08 -2.91
C ASN A 69 18.21 -33.77 -3.58
N GLN A 70 18.70 -33.50 -4.80
CA GLN A 70 18.32 -32.31 -5.55
C GLN A 70 16.82 -32.27 -5.82
N VAL A 71 16.22 -33.39 -6.25
CA VAL A 71 14.76 -33.48 -6.46
C VAL A 71 13.98 -33.21 -5.16
N GLN A 72 14.48 -33.70 -4.02
CA GLN A 72 13.85 -33.42 -2.72
C GLN A 72 13.95 -31.93 -2.35
N TYR A 73 15.11 -31.30 -2.56
CA TYR A 73 15.28 -29.87 -2.31
C TYR A 73 14.42 -29.01 -3.24
N ASP A 74 14.33 -29.35 -4.52
CA ASP A 74 13.49 -28.65 -5.48
C ASP A 74 12.01 -28.68 -5.07
N LEU A 75 11.54 -29.82 -4.56
CA LEU A 75 10.18 -29.95 -4.03
C LEU A 75 9.96 -29.02 -2.82
N VAL A 76 10.92 -28.98 -1.88
CA VAL A 76 10.85 -28.12 -0.69
C VAL A 76 10.83 -26.64 -1.10
N VAL A 77 11.66 -26.24 -2.06
CA VAL A 77 11.70 -24.86 -2.58
C VAL A 77 10.36 -24.48 -3.18
N GLN A 78 9.77 -25.33 -4.02
CA GLN A 78 8.44 -25.07 -4.62
C GLN A 78 7.35 -24.94 -3.55
N MET A 79 7.39 -25.76 -2.50
CA MET A 79 6.42 -25.66 -1.40
C MET A 79 6.56 -24.32 -0.64
N LEU A 80 7.80 -23.92 -0.33
CA LEU A 80 8.06 -22.65 0.36
C LEU A 80 7.65 -21.44 -0.47
N GLU A 81 7.91 -21.47 -1.78
CA GLU A 81 7.50 -20.41 -2.69
C GLU A 81 5.97 -20.26 -2.73
N LYS A 82 5.24 -21.37 -2.84
CA LYS A 82 3.77 -21.38 -2.78
C LYS A 82 3.25 -20.81 -1.46
N GLU A 83 3.85 -21.23 -0.33
CA GLU A 83 3.45 -20.74 0.97
C GLU A 83 3.69 -19.23 1.11
N GLN A 84 4.84 -18.74 0.64
CA GLN A 84 5.14 -17.31 0.63
C GLN A 84 4.14 -16.53 -0.24
N ALA A 85 3.84 -17.01 -1.45
CA ALA A 85 2.86 -16.40 -2.34
C ALA A 85 1.45 -16.35 -1.71
N GLU A 86 1.04 -17.40 -0.99
CA GLU A 86 -0.22 -17.38 -0.25
C GLU A 86 -0.21 -16.37 0.90
N ARG A 87 0.89 -16.29 1.66
CA ARG A 87 1.04 -15.33 2.77
C ARG A 87 0.95 -13.89 2.27
N THR A 88 1.65 -13.56 1.18
CA THR A 88 1.61 -12.22 0.58
C THR A 88 0.22 -11.89 0.05
N ARG A 89 -0.45 -12.84 -0.63
CA ARG A 89 -1.84 -12.67 -1.08
C ARG A 89 -2.80 -12.44 0.08
N ARG A 90 -2.69 -13.21 1.17
CA ARG A 90 -3.53 -13.05 2.37
C ARG A 90 -3.30 -11.68 3.02
N LEU A 91 -2.05 -11.22 3.09
CA LEU A 91 -1.72 -9.90 3.62
C LEU A 91 -2.30 -8.78 2.74
N ALA A 92 -2.12 -8.85 1.42
CA ALA A 92 -2.67 -7.89 0.49
C ALA A 92 -4.20 -7.81 0.59
N LYS A 93 -4.88 -8.96 0.69
CA LYS A 93 -6.33 -9.00 0.89
C LYS A 93 -6.76 -8.35 2.20
N LYS A 94 -6.04 -8.59 3.31
CA LYS A 94 -6.32 -7.93 4.59
C LYS A 94 -6.14 -6.41 4.51
N LEU A 95 -5.08 -5.95 3.84
CA LEU A 95 -4.86 -4.51 3.63
C LEU A 95 -5.97 -3.89 2.79
N GLN A 96 -6.38 -4.56 1.72
CA GLN A 96 -7.46 -4.10 0.87
C GLN A 96 -8.78 -4.02 1.65
N ASN A 97 -9.15 -5.07 2.38
CA ASN A 97 -10.33 -5.08 3.24
C ASN A 97 -10.28 -3.95 4.29
N PHE A 98 -9.10 -3.68 4.86
CA PHE A 98 -8.93 -2.58 5.82
C PHE A 98 -9.14 -1.22 5.16
N ARG A 99 -8.59 -0.99 3.96
CA ARG A 99 -8.83 0.23 3.18
C ARG A 99 -10.32 0.42 2.90
N GLU A 100 -10.97 -0.64 2.43
CA GLU A 100 -12.39 -0.64 2.13
C GLU A 100 -13.27 -0.42 3.36
N GLN A 101 -12.87 -0.85 4.55
CA GLN A 101 -13.69 -0.68 5.75
C GLN A 101 -13.43 0.65 6.46
N ARG A 102 -12.16 1.06 6.57
CA ARG A 102 -11.73 2.15 7.45
C ARG A 102 -11.31 3.40 6.69
N GLN A 103 -10.86 3.28 5.45
CA GLN A 103 -10.32 4.39 4.66
C GLN A 103 -11.27 4.82 3.53
N GLN A 104 -12.56 4.50 3.65
CA GLN A 104 -13.55 5.05 2.72
C GLN A 104 -13.59 6.56 2.83
N LEU A 105 -13.74 7.25 1.69
CA LEU A 105 -13.84 8.70 1.64
C LEU A 105 -14.98 9.23 2.53
N ARG A 106 -16.10 8.50 2.58
CA ARG A 106 -17.27 8.81 3.42
C ARG A 106 -16.96 8.84 4.92
N ASN A 107 -15.96 8.11 5.36
CA ASN A 107 -15.59 8.01 6.78
C ASN A 107 -14.54 9.05 7.18
N ARG A 108 -14.17 9.97 6.29
CA ARG A 108 -13.19 11.03 6.55
C ARG A 108 -13.87 12.18 7.29
N SER A 109 -13.21 12.72 8.32
CA SER A 109 -13.75 13.85 9.10
C SER A 109 -14.00 15.11 8.28
N GLU A 110 -13.25 15.30 7.20
CA GLU A 110 -13.39 16.43 6.29
C GLU A 110 -14.35 16.15 5.13
N PHE A 111 -15.00 14.98 5.08
CA PHE A 111 -15.85 14.59 3.96
C PHE A 111 -16.92 15.64 3.67
N ASP A 112 -17.51 16.22 4.72
CA ASP A 112 -18.56 17.23 4.62
C ASP A 112 -18.13 18.44 3.78
N PHE A 113 -16.85 18.85 3.82
CA PHE A 113 -16.32 19.96 3.02
C PHE A 113 -16.07 19.62 1.55
N TRP A 114 -15.92 18.33 1.24
CA TRP A 114 -15.62 17.85 -0.12
C TRP A 114 -16.85 17.28 -0.81
N ASP A 115 -17.99 17.20 -0.13
CA ASP A 115 -19.23 16.69 -0.71
C ASP A 115 -19.78 17.70 -1.71
N SER A 116 -19.89 17.29 -2.98
CA SER A 116 -20.47 18.14 -4.03
C SER A 116 -21.96 18.40 -3.79
N ASP A 117 -22.62 17.54 -3.01
CA ASP A 117 -24.01 17.71 -2.62
C ASP A 117 -24.19 18.69 -1.45
N GLN A 118 -23.11 19.16 -0.82
CA GLN A 118 -23.17 20.02 0.37
C GLN A 118 -24.05 21.25 0.12
N LEU A 119 -23.89 21.93 -1.02
CA LEU A 119 -24.68 23.10 -1.39
C LEU A 119 -26.18 22.82 -1.57
N TRP A 120 -26.54 21.58 -1.91
CA TRP A 120 -27.94 21.16 -2.05
C TRP A 120 -28.57 20.75 -0.71
N ARG A 121 -27.74 20.33 0.26
CA ARG A 121 -28.15 19.95 1.62
C ARG A 121 -28.15 21.14 2.58
N GLU A 122 -27.36 22.16 2.29
CA GLU A 122 -27.29 23.38 3.08
C GLU A 122 -28.63 24.11 3.08
N PHE A 123 -29.07 24.49 4.28
CA PHE A 123 -30.26 25.31 4.44
C PHE A 123 -29.99 26.71 3.89
N PRO A 124 -31.01 27.38 3.30
CA PRO A 124 -30.89 28.77 2.92
C PRO A 124 -30.38 29.61 4.08
N ALA A 125 -29.43 30.51 3.82
CA ALA A 125 -28.85 31.38 4.85
C ALA A 125 -29.91 32.20 5.59
N TYR A 126 -31.07 32.44 4.96
CA TYR A 126 -32.21 33.12 5.54
C TYR A 126 -33.52 32.41 5.11
N PRO A 127 -34.11 31.56 5.96
CA PRO A 127 -35.36 30.85 5.68
C PRO A 127 -36.63 31.70 5.95
N GLY A 128 -36.50 32.91 6.49
CA GLY A 128 -37.58 33.86 6.75
C GLY A 128 -37.57 34.48 8.15
N ASP A 129 -38.39 35.52 8.35
CA ASP A 129 -38.42 36.41 9.53
C ASP A 129 -38.74 35.76 10.89
N ARG A 130 -39.28 34.54 10.89
CA ARG A 130 -39.72 33.84 12.13
C ARG A 130 -38.85 32.66 12.51
N ALA A 131 -37.60 32.62 12.07
CA ALA A 131 -36.69 31.57 12.48
C ALA A 131 -36.15 31.83 13.90
N PRO A 132 -36.34 30.90 14.86
CA PRO A 132 -35.92 31.08 16.25
C PRO A 132 -34.40 30.97 16.47
N TYR A 133 -33.62 30.76 15.41
CA TYR A 133 -32.20 30.38 15.49
C TYR A 133 -31.22 31.55 15.35
N TYR A 134 -31.70 32.77 15.02
CA TYR A 134 -30.82 33.90 14.71
C TYR A 134 -30.79 34.92 15.84
N GLY A 135 -29.65 34.98 16.54
CA GLY A 135 -29.36 36.03 17.51
C GLY A 135 -28.71 37.27 16.86
N PRO A 136 -28.55 38.39 17.59
CA PRO A 136 -27.99 39.64 17.06
C PRO A 136 -26.57 39.51 16.48
N ALA A 137 -25.76 38.57 16.98
CA ALA A 137 -24.40 38.33 16.49
C ALA A 137 -24.35 37.69 15.08
N SER A 138 -25.45 37.08 14.63
CA SER A 138 -25.53 36.47 13.30
C SER A 138 -25.52 37.49 12.17
N LEU A 139 -25.92 38.75 12.46
CA LEU A 139 -26.07 39.83 11.47
C LEU A 139 -27.00 39.47 10.29
N GLN A 140 -27.88 38.47 10.45
CA GLN A 140 -28.85 38.05 9.43
C GLN A 140 -30.21 38.75 9.56
N TYR A 141 -30.49 39.32 10.72
CA TYR A 141 -31.71 40.08 10.98
C TYR A 141 -31.37 41.34 11.76
N PHE A 142 -31.86 42.49 11.29
CA PHE A 142 -31.66 43.77 11.93
C PHE A 142 -33.00 44.37 12.34
N SER A 143 -33.13 44.79 13.59
CA SER A 143 -34.36 45.42 14.11
C SER A 143 -34.71 46.76 13.44
N GLY A 144 -33.76 47.37 12.72
CA GLY A 144 -34.01 48.59 11.94
C GLY A 144 -34.60 48.34 10.56
N GLU A 145 -34.67 47.09 10.09
CA GLU A 145 -35.32 46.74 8.83
C GLU A 145 -36.84 46.78 9.03
N ASP A 146 -37.45 47.91 8.67
CA ASP A 146 -38.90 48.09 8.74
C ASP A 146 -39.57 47.48 7.50
N LEU A 147 -39.82 46.16 7.55
CA LEU A 147 -40.59 45.44 6.54
C LEU A 147 -42.03 45.98 6.40
N GLN A 148 -42.56 46.61 7.44
CA GLN A 148 -43.91 47.16 7.49
C GLN A 148 -43.96 48.64 7.09
N ARG A 149 -42.84 49.27 6.73
CA ARG A 149 -42.75 50.70 6.40
C ARG A 149 -43.79 51.13 5.38
N ALA A 150 -44.02 50.31 4.35
CA ALA A 150 -45.02 50.59 3.33
C ALA A 150 -46.45 50.63 3.91
N ALA A 151 -46.78 49.70 4.81
CA ALA A 151 -48.06 49.68 5.50
C ALA A 151 -48.20 50.86 6.48
N CYS A 152 -47.14 51.18 7.22
CA CYS A 152 -47.08 52.33 8.12
C CYS A 152 -47.31 53.65 7.38
N LEU A 153 -46.63 53.85 6.24
CA LEU A 153 -46.80 55.05 5.40
C LEU A 153 -48.22 55.17 4.84
N ARG A 154 -48.83 54.05 4.43
CA ARG A 154 -50.22 54.03 3.98
C ARG A 154 -51.18 54.45 5.10
N MET A 155 -51.03 53.86 6.28
CA MET A 155 -51.85 54.21 7.46
C MET A 155 -51.69 55.70 7.81
N GLN A 156 -50.47 56.24 7.72
CA GLN A 156 -50.22 57.66 7.96
C GLN A 156 -50.90 58.57 6.92
N GLN A 157 -50.86 58.19 5.64
CA GLN A 157 -51.56 58.92 4.57
C GLN A 157 -53.06 58.89 4.76
N GLU A 158 -53.64 57.74 5.08
CA GLU A 158 -55.07 57.57 5.35
C GLU A 158 -55.50 58.41 6.58
N GLN A 159 -54.71 58.42 7.65
CA GLN A 159 -54.94 59.29 8.82
C GLN A 159 -54.86 60.77 8.48
N PHE A 160 -53.91 61.17 7.64
CA PHE A 160 -53.75 62.56 7.21
C PHE A 160 -54.90 63.03 6.32
N GLN A 161 -55.36 62.18 5.40
CA GLN A 161 -56.54 62.46 4.58
C GLN A 161 -57.78 62.64 5.46
N TYR A 162 -58.01 61.70 6.39
CA TYR A 162 -59.14 61.76 7.30
C TYR A 162 -59.13 63.00 8.20
N SER A 163 -57.95 63.44 8.67
CA SER A 163 -57.85 64.66 9.48
C SER A 163 -58.13 65.93 8.67
N LEU A 164 -57.68 66.01 7.41
CA LEU A 164 -57.98 67.12 6.52
C LEU A 164 -59.47 67.21 6.17
N GLU A 165 -60.11 66.07 5.90
CA GLU A 165 -61.56 66.00 5.63
C GLU A 165 -62.37 66.51 6.82
N ARG A 166 -61.99 66.11 8.05
CA ARG A 166 -62.64 66.60 9.27
C ARG A 166 -62.47 68.11 9.44
N GLN A 167 -61.27 68.65 9.24
CA GLN A 167 -61.03 70.10 9.34
C GLN A 167 -61.83 70.90 8.30
N LEU A 168 -61.94 70.38 7.07
CA LEU A 168 -62.77 71.00 6.03
C LEU A 168 -64.24 71.02 6.45
N GLN A 169 -64.73 69.92 7.00
CA GLN A 169 -66.11 69.81 7.49
C GLN A 169 -66.39 70.77 8.65
N GLU A 170 -65.48 70.86 9.62
CA GLU A 170 -65.54 71.81 10.74
C GLU A 170 -65.55 73.27 10.24
N GLN A 171 -64.69 73.61 9.27
CA GLN A 171 -64.70 74.96 8.67
C GLN A 171 -65.99 75.26 7.90
N GLN A 172 -66.54 74.28 7.18
CA GLN A 172 -67.82 74.45 6.50
C GLN A 172 -68.97 74.65 7.50
N GLN A 173 -68.99 73.89 8.60
CA GLN A 173 -69.97 74.06 9.68
C GLN A 173 -69.84 75.45 10.31
N ALA A 174 -68.63 75.88 10.69
CA ALA A 174 -68.39 77.22 11.23
C ALA A 174 -68.84 78.34 10.27
N ARG A 175 -68.59 78.21 8.96
CA ARG A 175 -69.07 79.17 7.95
C ARG A 175 -70.59 79.18 7.81
N VAL A 176 -71.25 78.03 7.95
CA VAL A 176 -72.72 77.96 7.95
C VAL A 176 -73.27 78.62 9.21
N ASP A 177 -72.68 78.37 10.37
CA ASP A 177 -73.06 78.98 11.64
C ASP A 177 -72.88 80.51 11.62
N GLU A 178 -71.76 81.02 11.07
CA GLU A 178 -71.54 82.45 10.84
C GLU A 178 -72.57 83.08 9.89
N ASN A 179 -72.91 82.41 8.78
CA ASN A 179 -73.94 82.88 7.85
C ASN A 179 -75.36 82.85 8.45
N CYS A 180 -75.65 81.89 9.32
CA CYS A 180 -76.90 81.81 10.08
C CYS A 180 -76.98 82.91 11.14
N ALA A 181 -75.88 83.23 11.83
CA ALA A 181 -75.79 84.33 12.78
C ALA A 181 -75.86 85.71 12.09
N GLY A 182 -75.30 85.87 10.89
CA GLY A 182 -75.35 87.11 10.12
C GLY A 182 -76.70 87.43 9.45
N LYS A 183 -77.61 86.45 9.32
CA LYS A 183 -78.96 86.65 8.76
C LYS A 183 -80.03 87.01 9.80
N GLN A 184 -79.67 87.12 11.08
CA GLN A 184 -80.51 87.71 12.12
C GLN A 184 -80.05 89.14 12.46
N GLY A 185 -80.18 90.05 11.48
CA GLY A 185 -80.22 91.49 11.79
C GLY A 185 -81.54 91.82 12.50
N PRO A 186 -81.57 92.72 13.51
CA PRO A 186 -82.73 92.89 14.37
C PRO A 186 -83.95 93.39 13.57
N PRO A 187 -85.14 92.79 13.73
CA PRO A 187 -86.36 93.33 13.14
C PRO A 187 -86.66 94.71 13.74
N GLY A 188 -86.72 95.71 12.87
CA GLY A 188 -87.05 97.09 13.21
C GLY A 188 -88.44 97.23 13.81
N VAL A 189 -88.51 98.11 14.80
CA VAL A 189 -89.69 98.49 15.58
C VAL A 189 -90.55 99.45 14.77
N THR A 190 -91.81 99.08 14.51
CA THR A 190 -92.99 99.98 14.45
C THR A 190 -94.23 99.16 14.72
#